data_AF-A0A936IAQ4-F1
#
_entry.id   AF-A0A936IAQ4-F1
#
_cell.length_a   1.000
_cell.length_b   1.000
_cell.length_c   1.000
_cell.angle_alpha   90.00
_cell.angle_beta   90.00
_cell.angle_gamma   90.00
#
_symmetry.space_group_name_H-M   'P 1'
#
loop_
_entity.id
_entity.type
_entity.pdbx_description
1 polymer ?
#
loop_
_entity_poly.entity_id
_entity_poly.type
_entity_poly.pdbx_seq_one_letter_code
_entity_poly.pdbx_strand_id
1 'polypeptide(L)'
;MATIRRQFKMSIEQRMARHFSESFKRSKVLEIEQGRSKVSEICKEYEVSPTNVYKWMSKFGAAKSQIRMIVETNSDTKKIIELKQKVAELERVIGQKQILIDFQTKMIELAEEAYKIDIKKNILQHNLLLQTGAKAISILIK
;
A
#
# COMPACT_ATOMS: atom_id res chain seq x y z
N MET A 1 9.79 39.00 15.77
CA MET A 1 10.21 37.98 14.78
C MET A 1 10.82 38.69 13.58
N ALA A 2 12.09 38.44 13.25
CA ALA A 2 12.75 39.11 12.13
C ALA A 2 12.21 38.55 10.80
N THR A 3 11.44 39.36 10.06
CA THR A 3 11.08 39.07 8.67
C THR A 3 12.35 39.11 7.83
N ILE A 4 12.84 37.95 7.39
CA ILE A 4 13.95 37.83 6.44
C ILE A 4 13.55 38.62 5.19
N ARG A 5 14.21 39.77 4.97
CA ARG A 5 14.01 40.61 3.78
C ARG A 5 14.45 39.80 2.57
N ARG A 6 13.49 39.32 1.78
CA ARG A 6 13.76 38.58 0.54
C ARG A 6 14.56 39.49 -0.39
N GLN A 7 15.85 39.22 -0.55
CA GLN A 7 16.69 39.87 -1.55
C GLN A 7 16.35 39.26 -2.91
N PHE A 8 15.89 40.09 -3.83
CA PHE A 8 15.63 39.71 -5.22
C PHE A 8 16.83 40.14 -6.06
N LYS A 9 17.27 39.26 -6.97
CA LYS A 9 18.31 39.49 -7.97
C LYS A 9 17.82 40.39 -9.09
N MET A 10 16.54 40.27 -9.51
CA MET A 10 15.98 41.11 -10.56
C MET A 10 15.33 42.39 -10.02
N SER A 11 15.37 43.45 -10.84
CA SER A 11 14.64 44.69 -10.54
C SER A 11 13.12 44.48 -10.58
N ILE A 12 12.37 45.42 -10.02
CA ILE A 12 10.90 45.36 -10.05
C ILE A 12 10.38 45.40 -11.48
N GLU A 13 10.92 46.28 -12.32
CA GLU A 13 10.55 46.44 -13.73
C GLU A 13 10.77 45.15 -14.53
N GLN A 14 11.94 44.51 -14.36
CA GLN A 14 12.26 43.24 -15.01
C GLN A 14 11.29 42.13 -14.59
N ARG A 15 10.88 42.10 -13.32
CA ARG A 15 9.92 41.09 -12.82
C ARG A 15 8.49 41.32 -13.29
N MET A 16 8.14 42.56 -13.63
CA MET A 16 6.84 42.91 -14.20
C MET A 16 6.78 42.62 -15.70
N ALA A 17 7.86 42.90 -16.43
CA ALA A 17 7.94 42.70 -17.89
C ALA A 17 8.21 41.24 -18.30
N ARG A 18 8.67 40.38 -17.39
CA ARG A 18 8.99 38.99 -17.74
C ARG A 18 7.75 38.19 -18.14
N HIS A 19 7.92 37.36 -19.16
CA HIS A 19 6.94 36.37 -19.57
C HIS A 19 7.59 34.98 -19.61
N PHE A 20 6.96 34.03 -18.94
CA PHE A 20 7.36 32.63 -19.01
C PHE A 20 6.62 31.94 -20.15
N SER A 21 7.36 31.27 -21.03
CA SER A 21 6.79 30.44 -22.08
C SER A 21 5.97 29.30 -21.49
N GLU A 22 5.03 28.77 -22.28
CA GLU A 22 4.20 27.65 -21.82
C GLU A 22 5.01 26.37 -21.60
N SER A 23 5.97 26.09 -22.48
CA SER A 23 6.89 24.94 -22.34
C SER A 23 7.68 24.99 -21.04
N PHE A 24 8.17 26.18 -20.68
CA PHE A 24 8.88 26.39 -19.41
C PHE A 24 7.97 26.09 -18.22
N LYS A 25 6.74 26.64 -18.21
CA LYS A 25 5.77 26.39 -17.13
C LYS A 25 5.45 24.91 -16.97
N ARG A 26 5.23 24.20 -18.09
CA ARG A 26 4.95 22.76 -18.10
C ARG A 26 6.13 21.94 -17.58
N SER A 27 7.34 22.24 -18.03
CA SER A 27 8.56 21.57 -17.56
C SER A 27 8.73 21.70 -16.05
N LYS A 28 8.53 22.91 -15.50
CA LYS A 28 8.64 23.15 -14.05
C LYS A 28 7.53 22.51 -13.24
N VAL A 29 6.30 22.43 -13.77
CA VAL A 29 5.23 21.68 -13.11
C VAL A 29 5.57 20.19 -13.07
N LEU A 30 6.10 19.62 -14.15
CA LEU A 30 6.52 18.22 -14.19
C LEU A 30 7.66 17.92 -13.19
N GLU A 31 8.64 18.82 -13.05
CA GLU A 31 9.69 18.70 -12.03
C GLU A 31 9.11 18.66 -10.60
N ILE A 32 8.08 19.48 -10.32
CA ILE A 32 7.38 19.49 -9.03
C ILE A 32 6.61 18.19 -8.82
N GLU A 33 5.86 17.73 -9.82
CA GLU A 33 5.04 16.51 -9.74
C GLU A 33 5.91 15.26 -9.53
N GLN A 34 7.11 15.25 -10.10
CA GLN A 34 8.11 14.18 -9.90
C GLN A 34 8.88 14.32 -8.58
N GLY A 35 8.62 15.36 -7.79
CA GLY A 35 9.28 15.61 -6.51
C GLY A 35 10.75 16.02 -6.64
N ARG A 36 11.22 16.40 -7.84
CA ARG A 36 12.61 16.81 -8.08
C ARG A 36 12.92 18.20 -7.53
N SER A 37 11.91 19.06 -7.49
CA SER A 37 12.01 20.44 -7.00
C SER A 37 10.80 20.81 -6.15
N LYS A 38 11.01 21.52 -5.03
CA LYS A 38 9.91 22.07 -4.21
C LYS A 38 9.43 23.40 -4.77
N VAL A 39 8.15 23.73 -4.56
CA VAL A 39 7.58 25.04 -4.93
C VAL A 39 8.41 26.20 -4.37
N SER A 40 8.91 26.08 -3.13
CA SER A 40 9.77 27.09 -2.50
C SER A 40 11.10 27.31 -3.20
N GLU A 41 11.68 26.27 -3.80
CA GLU A 41 12.97 26.33 -4.51
C GLU A 41 12.78 27.05 -5.84
N ILE A 42 11.74 26.68 -6.59
CA ILE A 42 11.38 27.34 -7.86
C ILE A 42 11.04 28.82 -7.65
N CYS A 43 10.36 29.15 -6.54
CA CYS A 43 10.09 30.54 -6.19
C CYS A 43 11.36 31.35 -5.89
N LYS A 44 12.40 30.72 -5.35
CA LYS A 44 13.68 31.37 -5.07
C LYS A 44 14.55 31.49 -6.32
N GLU A 45 14.61 30.43 -7.12
CA GLU A 45 15.47 30.35 -8.31
C GLU A 45 14.99 31.28 -9.43
N TYR A 46 13.69 31.24 -9.75
CA TYR A 46 13.10 32.01 -10.85
C TYR A 46 12.37 33.27 -10.36
N GLU A 47 12.43 33.57 -9.06
CA GLU A 47 11.78 34.72 -8.41
C GLU A 47 10.29 34.82 -8.74
N VAL A 48 9.64 33.66 -8.86
CA VAL A 48 8.22 33.55 -9.14
C VAL A 48 7.47 33.61 -7.81
N SER A 49 6.34 34.32 -7.79
CA SER A 49 5.46 34.27 -6.63
C SER A 49 4.89 32.86 -6.46
N PRO A 50 4.82 32.31 -5.23
CA PRO A 50 4.23 31.00 -4.99
C PRO A 50 2.83 30.87 -5.59
N THR A 51 2.02 31.93 -5.53
CA THR A 51 0.68 31.97 -6.13
C THR A 51 0.70 31.66 -7.64
N ASN A 52 1.71 32.15 -8.38
CA ASN A 52 1.82 31.88 -9.81
C ASN A 52 2.25 30.43 -10.07
N VAL A 53 3.13 29.87 -9.25
CA VAL A 53 3.53 28.46 -9.36
C VAL A 53 2.32 27.55 -9.14
N TYR A 54 1.51 27.80 -8.10
CA TYR A 54 0.27 27.04 -7.88
C TYR A 54 -0.73 27.21 -9.02
N LYS A 55 -0.84 28.41 -9.62
CA LYS A 55 -1.65 28.60 -10.84
C LYS A 55 -1.14 27.77 -12.01
N TRP A 56 0.19 27.63 -12.18
CA TRP A 56 0.76 26.77 -13.21
C TRP A 56 0.46 25.29 -12.95
N MET A 57 0.61 24.84 -11.71
CA MET A 57 0.25 23.47 -11.32
C MET A 57 -1.24 23.19 -11.56
N SER A 58 -2.13 24.13 -11.24
CA SER A 58 -3.57 23.98 -11.52
C SER A 58 -3.89 23.96 -13.02
N LYS A 59 -3.16 24.75 -13.83
CA LYS A 59 -3.41 24.85 -15.29
C LYS A 59 -2.81 23.69 -16.08
N PHE A 60 -1.60 23.28 -15.73
CA PHE A 60 -0.77 22.33 -16.49
C PHE A 60 -0.52 21.01 -15.80
N GLY A 61 -0.79 20.91 -14.50
CA GLY A 61 -0.60 19.67 -13.75
C GLY A 61 -1.58 18.59 -14.20
N ALA A 62 -1.15 17.34 -14.07
CA ALA A 62 -1.95 16.17 -14.39
C ALA A 62 -3.18 16.05 -13.46
N ALA A 63 -3.12 16.67 -12.28
CA ALA A 63 -4.15 16.65 -11.25
C ALA A 63 -5.33 17.60 -11.50
N LYS A 64 -5.86 17.65 -12.73
CA LYS A 64 -7.23 18.14 -12.99
C LYS A 64 -8.30 17.11 -12.61
N SER A 65 -7.97 16.11 -11.80
CA SER A 65 -8.95 15.36 -11.05
C SER A 65 -9.44 16.25 -9.91
N GLN A 66 -10.66 16.77 -10.08
CA GLN A 66 -11.55 17.24 -9.02
C GLN A 66 -10.92 17.33 -7.63
N ILE A 67 -10.83 18.56 -7.13
CA ILE A 67 -11.09 18.84 -5.73
C ILE A 67 -12.56 18.46 -5.47
N ARG A 68 -12.86 17.16 -5.49
CA ARG A 68 -13.78 16.61 -4.51
C ARG A 68 -12.84 16.31 -3.37
N MET A 69 -12.91 17.14 -2.34
CA MET A 69 -12.57 16.71 -1.00
C MET A 69 -13.42 15.46 -0.74
N ILE A 70 -12.99 14.29 -1.22
CA ILE A 70 -13.53 13.04 -0.76
C ILE A 70 -12.82 12.88 0.57
N VAL A 71 -13.53 13.32 1.60
CA VAL A 71 -13.40 12.80 2.94
C VAL A 71 -13.65 11.28 2.83
N GLU A 72 -12.67 10.52 2.33
CA GLU A 72 -12.67 9.05 2.36
C GLU A 72 -12.31 8.51 3.74
N THR A 73 -12.34 9.35 4.77
CA THR A 73 -12.25 8.87 6.15
C THR A 73 -13.38 7.89 6.50
N ASN A 74 -14.51 7.90 5.80
CA ASN A 74 -15.62 6.98 6.05
C ASN A 74 -15.52 5.64 5.30
N SER A 75 -14.89 5.59 4.12
CA SER A 75 -14.78 4.36 3.32
C SER A 75 -13.71 3.43 3.88
N ASP A 76 -12.52 4.00 4.15
CA ASP A 76 -11.41 3.23 4.70
C ASP A 76 -11.70 2.75 6.12
N THR A 77 -12.38 3.57 6.94
CA THR A 77 -12.79 3.16 8.29
C THR A 77 -13.79 2.02 8.25
N LYS A 78 -14.77 2.04 7.33
CA LYS A 78 -15.72 0.93 7.15
C LYS A 78 -15.00 -0.35 6.72
N LYS A 79 -14.10 -0.25 5.74
CA LYS A 79 -13.30 -1.39 5.27
C LYS A 79 -12.41 -1.96 6.38
N ILE A 80 -11.82 -1.10 7.22
CA ILE A 80 -11.04 -1.53 8.39
C ILE A 80 -11.93 -2.27 9.40
N ILE A 81 -13.14 -1.78 9.66
CA ILE A 81 -14.08 -2.44 10.58
C ILE A 81 -14.52 -3.80 10.03
N GLU A 82 -14.89 -3.88 8.75
CA GLU A 82 -15.27 -5.13 8.09
C GLU A 82 -14.12 -6.14 8.08
N LEU A 83 -12.91 -5.69 7.79
CA LEU A 83 -11.72 -6.55 7.84
C LEU A 83 -11.44 -7.06 9.26
N LYS A 84 -11.57 -6.21 10.29
CA LYS A 84 -11.42 -6.63 11.69
C LYS A 84 -12.49 -7.64 12.11
N GLN A 85 -13.74 -7.46 11.70
CA GLN A 85 -14.82 -8.42 11.95
C GLN A 85 -14.53 -9.77 11.29
N LYS A 86 -14.04 -9.75 10.05
CA LYS A 86 -13.67 -10.97 9.33
C LYS A 86 -12.49 -11.68 9.99
N VAL A 87 -11.49 -10.95 10.49
CA VAL A 87 -10.39 -11.53 11.26
C VAL A 87 -10.90 -12.21 12.52
N ALA A 88 -11.76 -11.54 13.32
CA ALA A 88 -12.30 -12.11 14.54
C ALA A 88 -13.13 -13.39 14.29
N GLU A 89 -13.92 -13.43 13.22
CA GLU A 89 -14.68 -14.62 12.84
C GLU A 89 -13.75 -15.78 12.43
N LEU A 90 -12.72 -15.48 11.63
CA LEU A 90 -11.73 -16.50 11.23
C LEU A 90 -10.96 -17.05 12.43
N GLU A 91 -10.54 -16.19 13.36
CA GLU A 91 -9.86 -16.59 14.59
C GLU A 91 -10.75 -17.50 15.45
N ARG A 92 -12.05 -17.19 15.56
CA ARG A 92 -13.03 -18.04 16.25
C ARG A 92 -13.15 -19.43 15.61
N VAL A 93 -13.27 -19.48 14.28
CA VAL A 93 -13.36 -20.75 13.53
C VAL A 93 -12.08 -21.56 13.69
N ILE A 94 -10.91 -20.92 13.62
CA ILE A 94 -9.62 -21.57 13.83
C ILE A 94 -9.53 -22.14 15.26
N GLY A 95 -9.92 -21.36 16.27
CA GLY A 95 -9.92 -21.81 17.67
C GLY A 95 -10.80 -23.04 17.89
N GLN A 96 -12.02 -23.06 17.34
CA GLN A 96 -12.90 -24.24 17.42
C GLN A 96 -12.26 -25.48 16.77
N LYS A 97 -11.60 -25.32 15.62
CA LYS A 97 -10.88 -26.41 14.96
C LYS A 97 -9.67 -26.87 15.75
N GLN A 98 -8.93 -25.96 16.38
CA GLN A 98 -7.75 -26.30 17.18
C GLN A 98 -8.13 -27.19 18.37
N ILE A 99 -9.22 -26.86 19.08
CA ILE A 99 -9.73 -27.68 20.19
C ILE A 99 -10.05 -29.10 19.73
N LEU A 100 -10.69 -29.24 18.56
CA LEU A 100 -11.00 -30.56 18.00
C LEU A 100 -9.74 -31.35 17.66
N ILE A 101 -8.75 -30.69 17.05
CA ILE A 101 -7.46 -31.30 16.71
C ILE A 101 -6.71 -31.73 17.98
N ASP A 102 -6.68 -30.90 19.00
CA ASP A 102 -6.01 -31.21 20.27
C ASP A 102 -6.68 -32.40 20.96
N PHE A 103 -8.01 -32.44 20.97
CA PHE A 103 -8.76 -33.57 21.49
C PHE A 103 -8.47 -34.85 20.70
N GLN A 104 -8.55 -34.81 19.37
CA GLN A 104 -8.24 -35.95 18.50
C GLN A 104 -6.81 -36.45 18.71
N THR A 105 -5.85 -35.53 18.82
CA THR A 105 -4.44 -35.85 19.07
C THR A 105 -4.28 -36.56 20.40
N LYS A 106 -4.95 -36.08 21.45
CA LYS A 106 -4.90 -36.72 22.77
C LYS A 106 -5.56 -38.10 22.79
N MET A 107 -6.67 -38.26 22.08
CA MET A 107 -7.31 -39.57 21.93
C MET A 107 -6.42 -40.57 21.21
N ILE A 108 -5.69 -40.12 20.17
CA ILE A 108 -4.70 -40.97 19.48
C ILE A 108 -3.58 -41.34 20.44
N GLU A 109 -3.01 -40.41 21.19
CA GLU A 109 -1.94 -40.71 22.16
C GLU A 109 -2.37 -41.76 23.20
N LEU A 110 -3.58 -41.61 23.77
CA LEU A 110 -4.11 -42.59 24.72
C LEU A 110 -4.35 -43.95 24.08
N ALA A 111 -4.78 -43.99 22.81
CA ALA A 111 -4.95 -45.23 22.07
C ALA A 111 -3.59 -45.90 21.75
N GLU A 112 -2.58 -45.13 21.37
CA GLU A 112 -1.22 -45.63 21.13
C GLU A 112 -0.62 -46.21 22.42
N GLU A 113 -0.84 -45.55 23.57
CA GLU A 113 -0.39 -46.02 24.88
C GLU A 113 -1.13 -47.30 25.33
N ALA A 114 -2.44 -47.36 25.14
CA ALA A 114 -3.26 -48.51 25.54
C ALA A 114 -3.03 -49.75 24.66
N TYR A 115 -2.88 -49.57 23.35
CA TYR A 115 -2.79 -50.67 22.40
C TYR A 115 -1.35 -50.97 21.93
N LYS A 116 -0.37 -50.13 22.30
CA LYS A 116 1.06 -50.23 21.88
C LYS A 116 1.25 -50.29 20.36
N ILE A 117 0.39 -49.60 19.62
CA ILE A 117 0.45 -49.50 18.16
C ILE A 117 0.79 -48.05 17.81
N ASP A 118 1.80 -47.81 16.96
CA ASP A 118 2.16 -46.48 16.44
C ASP A 118 1.19 -46.07 15.31
N ILE A 119 0.06 -45.48 15.66
CA ILE A 119 -0.99 -45.07 14.73
C ILE A 119 -0.51 -43.88 13.88
N LYS A 120 0.17 -42.90 14.48
CA LYS A 120 0.70 -41.71 13.79
C LYS A 120 1.68 -42.07 12.67
N LYS A 121 2.53 -43.08 12.88
CA LYS A 121 3.52 -43.55 11.89
C LYS A 121 2.85 -44.18 10.67
N ASN A 122 1.81 -44.98 10.88
CA ASN A 122 1.08 -45.65 9.80
C ASN A 122 0.30 -44.66 8.92
N ILE A 123 -0.29 -43.63 9.51
CA ILE A 123 -1.06 -42.60 8.77
C ILE A 123 -0.14 -41.74 7.89
N LEU A 124 1.05 -41.35 8.41
CA LEU A 124 2.04 -40.58 7.64
C LEU A 124 2.54 -41.35 6.42
N GLN A 125 2.77 -42.66 6.56
CA GLN A 125 3.18 -43.51 5.44
C GLN A 125 2.07 -43.62 4.38
N HIS A 126 0.81 -43.79 4.79
CA HIS A 126 -0.32 -43.83 3.86
C HIS A 126 -0.53 -42.51 3.10
N ASN A 127 -0.40 -41.36 3.77
CA ASN A 127 -0.54 -40.06 3.12
C ASN A 127 0.60 -39.75 2.14
N LEU A 128 1.84 -40.17 2.44
CA LEU A 128 2.95 -40.08 1.48
C LEU A 128 2.67 -40.91 0.22
N LEU A 129 2.08 -42.11 0.36
CA LEU A 129 1.71 -42.96 -0.76
C LEU A 129 0.62 -42.34 -1.64
N LEU A 130 -0.36 -41.67 -1.04
CA LEU A 130 -1.40 -40.94 -1.79
C LEU A 130 -0.85 -39.70 -2.52
N GLN A 131 0.05 -38.94 -1.89
CA GLN A 131 0.65 -37.77 -2.54
C GLN A 131 1.62 -38.14 -3.67
N THR A 132 2.37 -39.24 -3.53
CA THR A 132 3.23 -39.77 -4.60
C THR A 132 2.39 -40.31 -5.76
N GLY A 133 1.28 -41.00 -5.49
CA GLY A 133 0.32 -41.42 -6.50
C GLY A 133 -0.30 -40.24 -7.27
N ALA A 134 -0.76 -39.19 -6.56
CA ALA A 134 -1.32 -38.00 -7.17
C ALA A 134 -0.29 -37.23 -8.04
N LYS A 135 0.97 -37.15 -7.60
CA LYS A 135 2.08 -36.57 -8.39
C LYS A 135 2.39 -37.41 -9.63
N ALA A 136 2.44 -38.74 -9.52
CA ALA A 136 2.69 -39.63 -10.66
C ALA A 136 1.61 -39.49 -11.75
N ILE A 137 0.34 -39.40 -11.35
CA ILE A 137 -0.78 -39.15 -12.27
C ILE A 137 -0.65 -37.77 -12.93
N SER A 138 -0.27 -36.73 -12.17
CA SER A 138 -0.09 -35.38 -12.73
C SER A 138 1.06 -35.26 -13.74
N ILE A 139 2.06 -36.14 -13.66
CA ILE A 139 3.19 -36.21 -14.61
C ILE A 139 2.78 -36.97 -15.88
N LEU A 140 1.93 -37.99 -15.77
CA LEU A 140 1.43 -38.78 -16.90
C LEU A 140 0.38 -38.05 -17.77
N ILE A 141 -0.22 -36.97 -17.26
CA ILE A 141 -1.24 -36.16 -17.97
C ILE A 141 -0.59 -34.94 -18.68
N LYS A 142 0.73 -34.73 -18.55
CA LYS A 142 1.50 -33.72 -19.28
C LYS A 142 2.25 -34.34 -20.45
#